data_AF-A0A839HCW2-F1
#
_entry.id   AF-A0A839HCW2-F1
#
_cell.length_a   1.000
_cell.length_b   1.000
_cell.length_c   1.000
_cell.angle_alpha   90.00
_cell.angle_beta   90.00
_cell.angle_gamma   90.00
#
_symmetry.space_group_name_H-M   'P 1'
#
loop_
_entity.id
_entity.type
_entity.pdbx_description
1 polymer ?
#
loop_
_entity_poly.entity_id
_entity_poly.type
_entity_poly.pdbx_seq_one_letter_code
_entity_poly.pdbx_strand_id
1 'polypeptide(L)'
;MSNQIIPFFFPESESIQREVRVIMRDGEPWFVAADVCLILSISNHRDAVGKLDDDEKRPCSMQTSRGAQNMTVINESGLYALIMRCRNAKFNAIKKQILEQVLDSKAILKALNNFEVPDDLPDMYVYAIRERETGHVKLGISRNPQQRLRQLQTGNSSTLELVAYRKAENRFADERALHADADVYRLRGEWFDDRALKLFNCAHAETWKQST
;
A
#
# COMPACT_ATOMS: atom_id res chain seq x y z
N MET A 1 -1.27 7.55 20.46
CA MET A 1 -0.91 6.31 19.74
C MET A 1 -1.76 5.20 20.30
N SER A 2 -2.53 4.49 19.47
CA SER A 2 -3.29 3.33 19.90
C SER A 2 -2.32 2.15 20.09
N ASN A 3 -2.33 1.56 21.27
CA ASN A 3 -1.58 0.34 21.58
C ASN A 3 -2.56 -0.82 21.49
N GLN A 4 -2.32 -1.77 20.60
CA GLN A 4 -3.12 -2.99 20.49
C GLN A 4 -2.30 -4.17 21.02
N ILE A 5 -2.97 -5.08 21.73
CA ILE A 5 -2.33 -6.29 22.25
C ILE A 5 -2.85 -7.44 21.37
N ILE A 6 -1.95 -8.14 20.69
CA ILE A 6 -2.29 -9.33 19.92
C ILE A 6 -1.92 -10.56 20.77
N PRO A 7 -2.91 -11.37 21.20
CA PRO A 7 -2.61 -12.62 21.89
C PRO A 7 -1.96 -13.60 20.92
N PHE A 8 -0.83 -14.18 21.31
CA PHE A 8 -0.17 -15.23 20.53
C PHE A 8 -0.25 -16.56 21.28
N PHE A 9 -0.83 -17.56 20.63
CA PHE A 9 -1.05 -18.88 21.21
C PHE A 9 0.02 -19.86 20.73
N PHE A 10 0.63 -20.59 21.67
CA PHE A 10 1.52 -21.70 21.36
C PHE A 10 0.72 -22.99 21.18
N PRO A 11 0.76 -23.64 20.01
CA PRO A 11 0.00 -24.86 19.78
C PRO A 11 0.48 -26.06 20.62
N GLU A 12 1.70 -26.03 21.17
CA GLU A 12 2.29 -27.15 21.92
C GLU A 12 2.30 -26.98 23.45
N SER A 13 1.71 -25.90 23.99
CA SER A 13 1.63 -25.69 25.43
C SER A 13 0.36 -24.91 25.76
N GLU A 14 -0.70 -25.64 26.11
CA GLU A 14 -2.00 -25.09 26.54
C GLU A 14 -1.89 -24.15 27.76
N SER A 15 -0.72 -24.00 28.39
CA SER A 15 -0.53 -23.26 29.63
C SER A 15 0.37 -22.02 29.53
N ILE A 16 0.91 -21.67 28.35
CA ILE A 16 1.75 -20.46 28.20
C ILE A 16 1.16 -19.53 27.13
N GLN A 17 0.30 -18.62 27.56
CA GLN A 17 -0.14 -17.48 26.76
C GLN A 17 0.96 -16.41 26.81
N ARG A 18 1.55 -16.07 25.65
CA ARG A 18 2.45 -14.91 25.52
C ARG A 18 1.80 -13.91 24.58
N GLU A 19 1.73 -12.67 25.00
CA GLU A 19 1.12 -11.61 24.20
C GLU A 19 2.21 -10.82 23.48
N VAL A 20 1.96 -10.49 22.22
CA VAL A 20 2.80 -9.55 21.47
C VAL A 20 2.09 -8.21 21.49
N ARG A 21 2.75 -7.21 22.08
CA ARG A 21 2.27 -5.82 21.96
C ARG A 21 2.55 -5.32 20.55
N VAL A 22 1.54 -4.71 19.95
CA VAL A 22 1.58 -4.17 18.60
C VAL A 22 1.14 -2.71 18.61
N ILE A 23 1.93 -1.86 17.94
CA ILE A 23 1.58 -0.47 17.74
C ILE A 23 1.25 -0.26 16.27
N MET A 24 0.18 0.50 16.01
CA MET A 24 -0.14 0.95 14.67
C MET A 24 0.62 2.26 14.41
N ARG A 25 1.45 2.28 13.38
CA ARG A 25 2.24 3.46 12.99
C ARG A 25 2.23 3.58 11.48
N ASP A 26 1.86 4.76 10.98
CA ASP A 26 1.79 5.05 9.54
C ASP A 26 0.90 4.06 8.75
N GLY A 27 -0.12 3.49 9.42
CA GLY A 27 -1.00 2.47 8.83
C GLY A 27 -0.47 1.04 8.90
N GLU A 28 0.76 0.84 9.39
CA GLU A 28 1.42 -0.46 9.45
C GLU A 28 1.56 -0.97 10.89
N PRO A 29 1.51 -2.29 11.11
CA PRO A 29 1.73 -2.89 12.41
C PRO A 29 3.23 -2.97 12.73
N TRP A 30 3.58 -2.55 13.93
CA TRP A 30 4.93 -2.68 14.49
C TRP A 30 4.88 -3.48 15.79
N PHE A 31 5.74 -4.48 15.91
CA PHE A 31 5.74 -5.45 17.00
C PHE A 31 6.81 -5.12 18.03
N VAL A 32 6.53 -5.25 19.32
CA VAL A 32 7.56 -5.08 20.35
C VAL A 32 8.58 -6.22 20.27
N ALA A 33 9.82 -5.88 19.95
CA ALA A 33 10.87 -6.86 19.65
C ALA A 33 11.20 -7.77 20.84
N ALA A 34 11.06 -7.25 22.06
CA ALA A 34 11.25 -8.02 23.29
C ALA A 34 10.22 -9.15 23.43
N ASP A 35 8.95 -8.87 23.12
CA ASP A 35 7.87 -9.85 23.20
C ASP A 35 8.05 -10.94 22.14
N VAL A 36 8.43 -10.54 20.92
CA VAL A 36 8.76 -11.45 19.82
C VAL A 36 9.96 -12.33 20.16
N CYS A 37 11.06 -11.77 20.66
CA CYS A 37 12.23 -12.54 21.09
C CYS A 37 11.88 -13.51 22.23
N LEU A 38 11.04 -13.09 23.17
CA LEU A 38 10.57 -13.94 24.25
C LEU A 38 9.81 -15.14 23.68
N ILE A 39 8.84 -14.91 22.78
CA ILE A 39 8.10 -15.97 22.09
C ILE A 39 9.07 -16.93 21.40
N LEU A 40 9.94 -16.42 20.53
CA LEU A 40 10.90 -17.23 19.78
C LEU A 40 12.00 -17.87 20.65
N SER A 41 11.98 -17.65 21.97
CA SER A 41 12.98 -18.11 22.93
C SER A 41 14.41 -17.71 22.54
N ILE A 42 14.56 -16.49 22.02
CA ILE A 42 15.84 -15.88 21.68
C ILE A 42 16.42 -15.28 22.96
N SER A 43 17.42 -15.95 23.53
CA SER A 43 18.02 -15.54 24.81
C SER A 43 18.73 -14.18 24.74
N ASN A 44 19.43 -13.90 23.63
CA ASN A 44 20.15 -12.63 23.44
C ASN A 44 19.36 -11.69 22.52
N HIS A 45 18.28 -11.11 23.05
CA HIS A 45 17.41 -10.20 22.30
C HIS A 45 18.16 -8.98 21.73
N ARG A 46 19.13 -8.41 22.47
CA ARG A 46 19.91 -7.25 22.00
C ARG A 46 20.74 -7.57 20.77
N ASP A 47 21.40 -8.71 20.75
CA ASP A 47 22.18 -9.15 19.58
C ASP A 47 21.27 -9.44 18.38
N ALA A 48 20.17 -10.14 18.61
CA ALA A 48 19.23 -10.50 17.54
C ALA A 48 18.60 -9.27 16.88
N VAL A 49 18.16 -8.30 17.68
CA VAL A 49 17.59 -7.02 17.22
C VAL A 49 18.67 -6.10 16.65
N GLY A 50 19.88 -6.12 17.21
CA GLY A 50 21.02 -5.34 16.72
C GLY A 50 21.41 -5.67 15.28
N LYS A 51 21.20 -6.93 14.87
CA LYS A 51 21.46 -7.45 13.51
C LYS A 51 20.32 -7.18 12.51
N LEU A 52 19.24 -6.54 12.92
CA LEU A 52 18.20 -6.09 11.98
C LEU A 52 18.66 -4.79 11.32
N ASP A 53 18.20 -4.54 10.11
CA ASP A 53 18.51 -3.30 9.40
C ASP A 53 17.79 -2.11 10.06
N ASP A 54 18.27 -0.89 9.80
CA ASP A 54 17.80 0.31 10.49
C ASP A 54 16.37 0.72 10.07
N ASP A 55 15.89 0.25 8.92
CA ASP A 55 14.50 0.39 8.47
C ASP A 55 13.56 -0.66 9.09
N GLU A 56 14.10 -1.80 9.55
CA GLU A 56 13.34 -2.89 10.16
C GLU A 56 13.04 -2.68 11.64
N LYS A 57 13.80 -1.80 12.32
CA LYS A 57 13.73 -1.56 13.76
C LYS A 57 13.63 -0.08 14.09
N ARG A 58 12.84 0.29 15.09
CA ARG A 58 12.75 1.68 15.57
C ARG A 58 12.62 1.77 17.08
N PRO A 59 13.15 2.82 17.72
CA PRO A 59 12.82 3.13 19.10
C PRO A 59 11.39 3.65 19.19
N CYS A 60 10.66 3.19 20.20
CA CYS A 60 9.33 3.65 20.52
C CYS A 60 9.23 3.86 22.04
N SER A 61 8.76 5.05 22.45
CA SER A 61 8.45 5.31 23.85
C SER A 61 7.03 4.83 24.14
N MET A 62 6.89 3.89 25.07
CA MET A 62 5.61 3.30 25.45
C MET A 62 5.35 3.50 26.93
N GLN A 63 4.12 3.87 27.28
CA GLN A 63 3.66 3.90 28.66
C GLN A 63 3.47 2.47 29.16
N THR A 64 4.18 2.12 30.22
CA THR A 64 4.03 0.84 30.93
C THR A 64 3.51 1.10 32.34
N SER A 65 3.08 0.06 33.04
CA SER A 65 2.71 0.14 34.47
C SER A 65 3.85 0.64 35.38
N ARG A 66 5.09 0.63 34.87
CA ARG A 66 6.30 1.15 35.54
C ARG A 66 6.76 2.52 35.01
N GLY A 67 5.92 3.21 34.24
CA GLY A 67 6.23 4.48 33.59
C GLY A 67 6.63 4.35 32.11
N ALA A 68 7.03 5.47 31.50
CA ALA A 68 7.48 5.51 30.12
C ALA A 68 8.77 4.70 29.94
N GLN A 69 8.75 3.71 29.06
CA GLN A 69 9.91 2.90 28.70
C GLN A 69 10.18 3.01 27.20
N ASN A 70 11.46 3.16 26.84
CA ASN A 70 11.89 3.08 25.45
C ASN A 70 12.09 1.61 25.08
N MET A 71 11.29 1.14 24.14
CA MET A 71 11.36 -0.22 23.62
C MET A 71 11.66 -0.19 22.13
N THR A 72 12.37 -1.20 21.64
CA THR A 72 12.55 -1.39 20.21
C THR A 72 11.33 -2.10 19.65
N VAL A 73 10.76 -1.52 18.62
CA VAL A 73 9.71 -2.13 17.80
C VAL A 73 10.28 -2.52 16.45
N ILE A 74 9.71 -3.55 15.83
CA ILE A 74 10.12 -4.08 14.53
C ILE A 74 8.92 -4.14 13.60
N ASN A 75 9.14 -3.92 12.31
CA ASN A 75 8.12 -4.08 11.28
C ASN A 75 7.99 -5.57 10.87
N GLU A 76 7.17 -5.85 9.85
CA GLU A 76 6.97 -7.20 9.34
C GLU A 76 8.27 -7.85 8.82
N SER A 77 9.12 -7.09 8.12
CA SER A 77 10.42 -7.59 7.64
C SER A 77 11.31 -8.03 8.80
N GLY A 78 11.45 -7.19 9.82
CA GLY A 78 12.22 -7.51 11.02
C GLY A 78 11.67 -8.72 11.78
N LEU A 79 10.33 -8.89 11.82
CA LEU A 79 9.69 -10.08 12.39
C LEU A 79 10.11 -11.36 11.63
N TYR A 80 10.04 -11.35 10.29
CA TYR A 80 10.49 -12.49 9.48
C TYR A 80 11.97 -12.77 9.69
N ALA A 81 12.83 -11.75 9.73
CA ALA A 81 14.25 -11.91 9.97
C ALA A 81 14.53 -12.61 11.32
N LEU A 82 13.79 -12.25 12.39
CA LEU A 82 13.92 -12.92 13.69
C LEU A 82 13.42 -14.37 13.66
N ILE A 83 12.28 -14.65 13.02
CA ILE A 83 11.76 -16.02 12.84
C ILE A 83 12.77 -16.88 12.07
N MET A 84 13.35 -16.32 11.00
CA MET A 84 14.33 -17.00 10.17
C MET A 84 15.64 -17.31 10.92
N ARG A 85 16.06 -16.43 11.82
CA ARG A 85 17.27 -16.61 12.64
C ARG A 85 17.05 -17.46 13.88
N CYS A 86 15.80 -17.70 14.30
CA CYS A 86 15.49 -18.58 15.43
C CYS A 86 16.00 -20.00 15.14
N ARG A 87 16.82 -20.55 16.06
CA ARG A 87 17.42 -21.89 16.00
C ARG A 87 16.79 -22.87 17.00
N ASN A 88 15.70 -22.49 17.65
CA ASN A 88 15.07 -23.36 18.65
C ASN A 88 14.38 -24.54 17.94
N ALA A 89 14.78 -25.77 18.29
CA ALA A 89 14.25 -26.99 17.69
C ALA A 89 12.72 -27.11 17.83
N LYS A 90 12.13 -26.64 18.95
CA LYS A 90 10.67 -26.59 19.14
C LYS A 90 9.99 -25.68 18.12
N PHE A 91 10.65 -24.59 17.76
CA PHE A 91 10.15 -23.66 16.76
C PHE A 91 10.43 -24.11 15.34
N ASN A 92 11.33 -25.05 15.07
CA ASN A 92 11.60 -25.49 13.70
C ASN A 92 10.40 -26.27 13.11
N ALA A 93 9.67 -27.03 13.93
CA ALA A 93 8.45 -27.70 13.51
C ALA A 93 7.34 -26.69 13.16
N ILE A 94 7.10 -25.73 14.05
CA ILE A 94 6.13 -24.65 13.86
C ILE A 94 6.54 -23.71 12.72
N LYS A 95 7.83 -23.38 12.60
CA LYS A 95 8.39 -22.54 11.53
C LYS A 95 8.19 -23.18 10.18
N LYS A 96 8.35 -24.50 10.06
CA LYS A 96 8.04 -25.22 8.83
C LYS A 96 6.56 -25.08 8.46
N GLN A 97 5.65 -25.29 9.42
CA GLN A 97 4.21 -25.16 9.18
C GLN A 97 3.77 -23.73 8.84
N ILE A 98 4.27 -22.72 9.56
CA ILE A 98 3.99 -21.31 9.29
C ILE A 98 4.57 -20.91 7.93
N LEU A 99 5.79 -21.37 7.61
CA LEU A 99 6.41 -21.07 6.33
C LEU A 99 5.64 -21.71 5.18
N GLU A 100 5.20 -22.96 5.31
CA GLU A 100 4.35 -23.64 4.33
C GLU A 100 3.03 -22.89 4.12
N GLN A 101 2.35 -22.45 5.18
CA GLN A 101 1.12 -21.65 5.07
C GLN A 101 1.35 -20.28 4.40
N VAL A 102 2.45 -19.59 4.73
CA VAL A 102 2.81 -18.30 4.13
C VAL A 102 3.23 -18.47 2.68
N LEU A 103 3.95 -19.54 2.35
CA LEU A 103 4.32 -19.88 0.97
C LEU A 103 3.09 -20.22 0.14
N ASP A 104 2.15 -21.00 0.68
CA ASP A 104 0.87 -21.26 0.04
C ASP A 104 0.07 -19.98 -0.15
N SER A 105 -0.01 -19.12 0.87
CA SER A 105 -0.69 -17.83 0.77
C SER A 105 -0.02 -16.93 -0.27
N LYS A 106 1.32 -16.90 -0.36
CA LYS A 106 2.07 -16.17 -1.40
C LYS A 106 1.93 -16.82 -2.77
N ALA A 107 1.84 -18.13 -2.87
CA ALA A 107 1.61 -18.85 -4.11
C ALA A 107 0.18 -18.61 -4.61
N ILE A 108 -0.80 -18.57 -3.71
CA ILE A 108 -2.19 -18.18 -3.99
C ILE A 108 -2.24 -16.71 -4.38
N LEU A 109 -1.60 -15.79 -3.66
CA LEU A 109 -1.54 -14.37 -4.02
C LEU A 109 -0.84 -14.18 -5.38
N LYS A 110 0.25 -14.91 -5.64
CA LYS A 110 0.92 -14.91 -6.93
C LYS A 110 0.04 -15.50 -8.01
N ALA A 111 -0.69 -16.59 -7.74
CA ALA A 111 -1.63 -17.22 -8.68
C ALA A 111 -2.85 -16.33 -8.96
N LEU A 112 -3.34 -15.59 -7.96
CA LEU A 112 -4.39 -14.58 -8.10
C LEU A 112 -3.88 -13.37 -8.88
N ASN A 113 -2.62 -12.97 -8.70
CA ASN A 113 -1.98 -11.90 -9.45
C ASN A 113 -1.57 -12.35 -10.87
N ASN A 114 -1.36 -13.67 -11.07
CA ASN A 114 -1.11 -14.34 -12.34
C ASN A 114 -2.40 -14.83 -13.02
N PHE A 115 -3.58 -14.52 -12.46
CA PHE A 115 -4.82 -14.76 -13.15
C PHE A 115 -4.88 -13.74 -14.29
N GLU A 116 -4.50 -14.18 -15.49
CA GLU A 116 -4.59 -13.35 -16.69
C GLU A 116 -6.02 -12.81 -16.78
N VAL A 117 -6.11 -11.49 -16.74
CA VAL A 117 -7.37 -10.78 -16.83
C VAL A 117 -7.91 -11.05 -18.23
N PRO A 118 -9.15 -11.55 -18.39
CA PRO A 118 -9.70 -11.90 -19.70
C PRO A 118 -9.47 -10.83 -20.77
N ASP A 119 -8.97 -11.21 -21.95
CA ASP A 119 -8.63 -10.28 -23.04
C ASP A 119 -9.83 -9.42 -23.52
N ASP A 120 -11.06 -9.78 -23.14
CA ASP A 120 -12.33 -9.15 -23.50
C ASP A 120 -12.85 -8.14 -22.45
N LEU A 121 -11.96 -7.56 -21.66
CA LEU A 121 -12.33 -6.51 -20.70
C LEU A 121 -12.67 -5.20 -21.43
N PRO A 122 -13.71 -4.49 -20.97
CA PRO A 122 -14.15 -3.26 -21.62
C PRO A 122 -13.04 -2.21 -21.60
N ASP A 123 -12.81 -1.60 -22.77
CA ASP A 123 -11.81 -0.56 -22.97
C ASP A 123 -11.90 0.51 -21.87
N MET A 124 -10.74 0.81 -21.30
CA MET A 124 -10.57 1.88 -20.32
C MET A 124 -9.82 3.04 -20.98
N TYR A 125 -10.14 4.26 -20.58
CA TYR A 125 -9.52 5.47 -21.09
C TYR A 125 -9.03 6.32 -19.93
N VAL A 126 -7.79 6.79 -20.02
CA VAL A 126 -7.31 7.91 -19.21
C VAL A 126 -7.84 9.18 -19.84
N TYR A 127 -8.37 10.11 -19.05
CA TYR A 127 -8.98 11.34 -19.52
C TYR A 127 -8.46 12.56 -18.77
N ALA A 128 -8.62 13.72 -19.39
CA ALA A 128 -8.46 15.03 -18.80
C ALA A 128 -9.75 15.84 -19.02
N ILE A 129 -10.38 16.25 -17.92
CA ILE A 129 -11.57 17.12 -17.92
C ILE A 129 -11.17 18.48 -17.36
N ARG A 130 -11.33 19.54 -18.15
CA ARG A 130 -11.02 20.91 -17.76
C ARG A 130 -12.24 21.62 -17.23
N GLU A 131 -12.05 22.43 -16.19
CA GLU A 131 -13.01 23.44 -15.76
C GLU A 131 -12.75 24.75 -16.52
N ARG A 132 -13.76 25.28 -17.21
CA ARG A 132 -13.58 26.44 -18.11
C ARG A 132 -13.24 27.73 -17.38
N GLU A 133 -13.75 27.93 -16.17
CA GLU A 133 -13.56 29.18 -15.44
C GLU A 133 -12.15 29.30 -14.84
N THR A 134 -11.65 28.21 -14.27
CA THR A 134 -10.35 28.18 -13.59
C THR A 134 -9.22 27.69 -14.48
N GLY A 135 -9.54 26.95 -15.55
CA GLY A 135 -8.58 26.24 -16.38
C GLY A 135 -8.05 24.94 -15.76
N HIS A 136 -8.41 24.62 -14.51
CA HIS A 136 -7.90 23.43 -13.83
C HIS A 136 -8.40 22.16 -14.50
N VAL A 137 -7.53 21.14 -14.51
CA VAL A 137 -7.81 19.87 -15.17
C VAL A 137 -7.86 18.74 -14.17
N LYS A 138 -8.91 17.92 -14.27
CA LYS A 138 -9.06 16.67 -13.55
C LYS A 138 -8.58 15.53 -14.40
N LEU A 139 -7.59 14.79 -13.90
CA LEU A 139 -7.07 13.59 -14.54
C LEU A 139 -7.67 12.35 -13.88
N GLY A 140 -8.10 11.37 -14.67
CA GLY A 140 -8.63 10.13 -14.12
C GLY A 140 -8.84 9.05 -15.18
N ILE A 141 -9.31 7.88 -14.75
CA ILE A 141 -9.62 6.75 -15.61
C ILE A 141 -11.13 6.45 -15.66
N SER A 142 -11.65 6.11 -16.83
CA SER A 142 -13.02 5.66 -16.99
C SER A 142 -13.21 4.81 -18.25
N ARG A 143 -14.20 3.91 -18.22
CA ARG A 143 -14.69 3.21 -19.43
C ARG A 143 -15.34 4.17 -20.43
N ASN A 144 -15.91 5.27 -19.94
CA ASN A 144 -16.58 6.27 -20.78
C ASN A 144 -16.33 7.69 -20.24
N PRO A 145 -15.28 8.37 -20.74
CA PRO A 145 -14.94 9.73 -20.32
C PRO A 145 -16.09 10.74 -20.47
N GLN A 146 -16.94 10.58 -21.48
CA GLN A 146 -18.09 11.48 -21.68
C GLN A 146 -19.16 11.29 -20.60
N GLN A 147 -19.46 10.05 -20.23
CA GLN A 147 -20.38 9.77 -19.13
C GLN A 147 -19.81 10.30 -17.81
N ARG A 148 -18.49 10.17 -17.62
CA ARG A 148 -17.79 10.69 -16.45
C ARG A 148 -17.85 12.22 -16.36
N LEU A 149 -17.71 12.92 -17.50
CA LEU A 149 -17.91 14.37 -17.61
C LEU A 149 -19.32 14.76 -17.15
N ARG A 150 -20.37 14.09 -17.66
CA ARG A 150 -21.76 14.38 -17.27
C ARG A 150 -21.98 14.20 -15.78
N GLN A 151 -21.44 13.13 -15.19
CA GLN A 151 -21.52 12.89 -13.75
C GLN A 151 -20.85 14.02 -12.95
N LEU A 152 -19.63 14.40 -13.33
CA LEU A 152 -18.90 15.47 -12.64
C LEU A 152 -19.58 16.83 -12.76
N GLN A 153 -20.25 17.11 -13.89
CA GLN A 153 -21.00 18.34 -14.09
C GLN A 153 -22.19 18.46 -13.13
N THR A 154 -22.82 17.35 -12.71
CA THR A 154 -23.96 17.41 -11.77
C THR A 154 -23.59 17.93 -10.39
N GLY A 155 -22.31 17.84 -10.01
CA GLY A 155 -21.77 18.34 -8.73
C GLY A 155 -20.87 19.57 -8.85
N ASN A 156 -20.68 20.12 -10.06
CA ASN A 156 -19.86 21.30 -10.28
C ASN A 156 -20.70 22.42 -10.91
N SER A 157 -20.69 23.61 -10.30
CA SER A 157 -21.34 24.81 -10.80
C SER A 157 -20.67 25.39 -12.05
N SER A 158 -19.38 25.12 -12.24
CA SER A 158 -18.61 25.59 -13.38
C SER A 158 -18.77 24.66 -14.58
N THR A 159 -18.66 25.20 -15.80
CA THR A 159 -18.72 24.38 -17.02
C THR A 159 -17.47 23.51 -17.14
N LEU A 160 -17.67 22.20 -17.21
CA LEU A 160 -16.63 21.21 -17.45
C LEU A 160 -16.60 20.80 -18.92
N GLU A 161 -15.41 20.53 -19.43
CA GLU A 161 -15.21 20.02 -20.78
C GLU A 161 -14.16 18.91 -20.82
N LEU A 162 -14.43 17.85 -21.59
CA LEU A 162 -13.45 16.80 -21.84
C LEU A 162 -12.45 17.30 -22.88
N VAL A 163 -11.21 17.57 -22.47
CA VAL A 163 -10.16 18.15 -23.32
C VAL A 163 -9.27 17.10 -23.97
N ALA A 164 -9.03 15.98 -23.30
CA ALA A 164 -8.23 14.88 -23.85
C ALA A 164 -8.65 13.55 -23.25
N TYR A 165 -8.50 12.47 -24.01
CA TYR A 165 -8.52 11.10 -23.50
C TYR A 165 -7.71 10.19 -24.41
N ARG A 166 -7.17 9.11 -23.87
CA ARG A 166 -6.48 8.05 -24.63
C ARG A 166 -6.77 6.69 -24.03
N LYS A 167 -6.68 5.64 -24.85
CA LYS A 167 -6.85 4.26 -24.39
C LYS A 167 -5.79 3.91 -23.35
N ALA A 168 -6.21 3.27 -22.27
CA ALA A 168 -5.35 2.84 -21.17
C ALA A 168 -5.01 1.35 -21.35
N GLU A 169 -3.90 1.06 -22.03
CA GLU A 169 -3.43 -0.32 -22.28
C GLU A 169 -3.14 -1.05 -20.96
N ASN A 170 -2.50 -0.37 -20.01
CA ASN A 170 -2.20 -0.91 -18.68
C ASN A 170 -3.21 -0.42 -17.61
N ARG A 171 -4.34 0.14 -18.04
CA ARG A 171 -5.47 0.56 -17.18
C ARG A 171 -5.04 1.48 -16.04
N PHE A 172 -5.20 1.04 -14.79
CA PHE A 172 -4.88 1.83 -13.59
C PHE A 172 -3.38 2.18 -13.50
N ALA A 173 -2.50 1.38 -14.12
CA ALA A 173 -1.08 1.71 -14.17
C ALA A 173 -0.83 2.96 -15.03
N ASP A 174 -1.58 3.14 -16.13
CA ASP A 174 -1.45 4.32 -16.99
C ASP A 174 -1.98 5.60 -16.30
N GLU A 175 -3.04 5.48 -15.49
CA GLU A 175 -3.49 6.59 -14.63
C GLU A 175 -2.44 6.94 -13.58
N ARG A 176 -1.90 5.94 -12.87
CA ARG A 176 -0.90 6.16 -11.83
C ARG A 176 0.37 6.80 -12.38
N ALA A 177 0.82 6.35 -13.56
CA ALA A 177 1.94 6.95 -14.28
C ALA A 177 1.62 8.40 -14.67
N LEU A 178 0.45 8.65 -15.26
CA LEU A 178 0.01 10.00 -15.61
C LEU A 178 -0.05 10.95 -14.41
N HIS A 179 -0.55 10.47 -13.26
CA HIS A 179 -0.59 11.25 -12.02
C HIS A 179 0.80 11.52 -11.45
N ALA A 180 1.72 10.56 -11.55
CA ALA A 180 3.12 10.73 -11.13
C ALA A 180 3.85 11.75 -12.01
N ASP A 181 3.66 11.68 -13.33
CA ASP A 181 4.24 12.63 -14.28
C ASP A 181 3.62 14.03 -14.13
N ALA A 182 2.33 14.10 -13.79
CA ALA A 182 1.61 15.35 -13.56
C ALA A 182 1.81 15.94 -12.17
N ASP A 183 2.52 15.26 -11.26
CA ASP A 183 2.59 15.63 -9.84
C ASP A 183 3.13 17.06 -9.65
N VAL A 184 4.05 17.50 -10.51
CA VAL A 184 4.60 18.86 -10.56
C VAL A 184 3.53 19.93 -10.79
N TYR A 185 2.40 19.56 -11.42
CA TYR A 185 1.27 20.43 -11.71
C TYR A 185 0.10 20.22 -10.75
N ARG A 186 0.23 19.39 -9.72
CA ARG A 186 -0.86 19.02 -8.83
C ARG A 186 -1.30 20.20 -7.96
N LEU A 187 -2.59 20.49 -7.99
CA LEU A 187 -3.21 21.53 -7.16
C LEU A 187 -3.85 20.91 -5.92
N ARG A 188 -4.75 19.92 -6.11
CA ARG A 188 -5.44 19.25 -5.01
C ARG A 188 -6.03 17.91 -5.44
N GLY A 189 -5.57 16.83 -4.81
CA GLY A 189 -6.03 15.47 -5.13
C GLY A 189 -5.79 15.15 -6.60
N GLU A 190 -6.88 14.93 -7.34
CA GLU A 190 -6.86 14.60 -8.77
C GLU A 190 -7.00 15.84 -9.68
N TRP A 191 -6.92 17.05 -9.13
CA TRP A 191 -6.95 18.31 -9.87
C TRP A 191 -5.55 18.89 -10.04
N PHE A 192 -5.25 19.29 -11.26
CA PHE A 192 -3.96 19.76 -11.73
C PHE A 192 -4.11 21.08 -12.52
N ASP A 193 -3.01 21.78 -12.67
CA ASP A 193 -2.85 22.94 -13.54
C ASP A 193 -2.93 22.52 -15.03
N ASP A 194 -3.40 23.42 -15.90
CA ASP A 194 -3.66 23.14 -17.32
C ASP A 194 -2.41 22.67 -18.09
N ARG A 195 -1.22 23.02 -17.61
CA ARG A 195 0.07 22.57 -18.16
C ARG A 195 0.23 21.05 -18.12
N ALA A 196 -0.49 20.35 -17.24
CA ALA A 196 -0.51 18.88 -17.20
C ALA A 196 -1.05 18.25 -18.49
N LEU A 197 -1.83 18.98 -19.30
CA LEU A 197 -2.33 18.49 -20.59
C LEU A 197 -1.22 18.14 -21.58
N LYS A 198 0.00 18.68 -21.42
CA LYS A 198 1.15 18.33 -22.24
C LYS A 198 1.47 16.83 -22.19
N LEU A 199 1.14 16.16 -21.08
CA LEU A 199 1.36 14.72 -20.87
C LEU A 199 0.44 13.84 -21.73
N PHE A 200 -0.66 14.40 -22.26
CA PHE A 200 -1.50 13.72 -23.25
C PHE A 200 -0.98 13.88 -24.68
N ASN A 201 -0.24 14.94 -24.98
CA ASN A 201 0.23 15.22 -26.34
C ASN A 201 1.48 14.42 -26.75
N CYS A 202 2.17 13.76 -25.81
CA CYS A 202 3.43 13.05 -26.09
C CYS A 202 3.23 11.60 -26.58
N ALA A 203 2.02 11.04 -26.54
CA ALA A 203 1.75 9.70 -27.04
C ALA A 203 0.29 9.58 -27.52
N HIS A 204 0.10 9.46 -28.84
CA HIS A 204 -1.16 9.16 -29.53
C HIS A 204 -2.37 10.02 -29.12
N ALA A 205 -2.37 11.28 -29.54
CA ALA A 205 -3.58 12.10 -29.55
C ALA A 205 -4.43 11.76 -30.79
N GLU A 206 -5.47 10.95 -30.62
CA GLU A 206 -6.62 11.02 -31.53
C GLU A 206 -7.28 12.40 -31.33
N THR A 207 -6.82 13.34 -32.15
CA THR A 207 -7.34 14.70 -32.22
C THR A 207 -8.70 14.67 -32.90
N TRP A 208 -9.77 14.62 -32.11
CA TRP A 208 -11.08 15.00 -32.63
C TRP A 208 -11.20 16.52 -32.67
N LYS A 209 -11.02 17.08 -33.87
CA LYS A 209 -11.57 18.39 -34.22
C LYS A 209 -13.08 18.31 -34.10
N GLN A 210 -13.69 19.08 -33.20
CA GLN A 210 -15.09 19.44 -33.39
C GLN A 210 -15.14 20.51 -34.49
N SER A 211 -15.56 20.06 -35.67
CA SER A 211 -15.99 20.89 -36.79
C SER A 211 -17.15 21.79 -36.35
N THR A 212 -17.02 23.07 -36.71
CA THR A 212 -18.03 24.12 -36.93
C THR A 212 -19.37 24.04 -36.20
#